data_AF-V6LKM2-F1
#
_entry.id   AF-V6LKM2-F1
#
_cell.length_a   1.000
_cell.length_b   1.000
_cell.length_c   1.000
_cell.angle_alpha   90.00
_cell.angle_beta   90.00
_cell.angle_gamma   90.00
#
_symmetry.space_group_name_H-M   'P 1'
#
loop_
_entity.id
_entity.type
_entity.pdbx_description
1 polymer ?
#
loop_
_entity_poly.entity_id
_entity_poly.type
_entity_poly.pdbx_seq_one_letter_code
_entity_poly.pdbx_strand_id
1 'polypeptide(L)'
;MSMQFIQVPIAPNRISALKRQWKDIATKITTMHLDIRFNFQLKCVEIRTNDKTEDPKSIERSKQYIEAINQGFMAPDAAALLSFDDVFIESFEPGDVKISLKGDSLERALGRIAGQGGKVKNTIENATKTRIVIMGKKISVLGTPQCVKCARGAICDLILGSDASKVYMRLQGINDRFQK
;
A
#
# COMPACT_ATOMS: atom_id res chain seq x y z
N MET A 1 21.30 17.50 16.85
CA MET A 1 20.79 16.24 16.27
C MET A 1 21.49 16.05 14.93
N SER A 2 22.00 14.87 14.58
CA SER A 2 22.71 14.67 13.31
C SER A 2 21.74 14.81 12.14
N MET A 3 22.12 15.61 11.13
CA MET A 3 21.28 15.83 9.96
C MET A 3 21.22 14.54 9.14
N GLN A 4 20.03 13.97 9.00
CA GLN A 4 19.78 12.77 8.20
C GLN A 4 19.27 13.15 6.81
N PHE A 5 19.70 12.39 5.81
CA PHE A 5 19.33 12.56 4.41
C PHE A 5 19.06 11.20 3.79
N ILE A 6 17.92 11.07 3.11
CA ILE A 6 17.56 9.85 2.39
C ILE A 6 17.14 10.18 0.96
N GLN A 7 17.34 9.22 0.07
CA GLN A 7 16.85 9.27 -1.30
C GLN A 7 16.01 8.04 -1.60
N VAL A 8 14.82 8.26 -2.14
CA VAL A 8 13.89 7.21 -2.53
C VAL A 8 13.75 7.23 -4.05
N PRO A 9 14.28 6.22 -4.77
CA PRO A 9 14.15 6.15 -6.22
C PRO A 9 12.69 5.92 -6.64
N ILE A 10 12.27 6.61 -7.70
CA ILE A 10 10.90 6.53 -8.21
C ILE A 10 10.89 5.74 -9.51
N ALA A 11 10.02 4.73 -9.58
CA ALA A 11 9.92 3.90 -10.77
C ALA A 11 9.48 4.75 -11.98
N PRO A 12 10.05 4.54 -13.18
CA PRO A 12 9.78 5.39 -14.35
C PRO A 12 8.29 5.52 -14.69
N ASN A 13 7.53 4.44 -14.56
CA ASN A 13 6.08 4.39 -14.80
C ASN A 13 5.24 5.07 -13.70
N ARG A 14 5.85 5.48 -12.58
CA ARG A 14 5.20 6.14 -11.45
C ARG A 14 5.47 7.63 -11.37
N ILE A 15 6.46 8.14 -12.12
CA ILE A 15 6.81 9.57 -12.13
C ILE A 15 5.60 10.46 -12.40
N SER A 16 4.79 10.14 -13.41
CA SER A 16 3.59 10.94 -13.76
C SER A 16 2.53 10.91 -12.66
N ALA A 17 2.37 9.79 -11.95
CA ALA A 17 1.47 9.69 -10.81
C ALA A 17 1.97 10.50 -9.61
N LEU A 18 3.27 10.42 -9.32
CA LEU A 18 3.92 11.21 -8.28
C LEU A 18 3.75 12.71 -8.52
N LYS A 19 4.00 13.18 -9.76
CA LYS A 19 3.83 14.60 -10.12
C LYS A 19 2.41 15.10 -9.88
N ARG A 20 1.39 14.29 -10.23
CA ARG A 20 -0.02 14.65 -10.02
C ARG A 20 -0.39 14.81 -8.55
N GLN A 21 0.23 14.03 -7.66
CA GLN A 21 -0.06 14.05 -6.22
C GLN A 21 0.99 14.85 -5.41
N TRP A 22 1.95 15.51 -6.09
CA TRP A 22 3.12 16.10 -5.44
C TRP A 22 2.76 17.12 -4.36
N LYS A 23 1.72 17.93 -4.59
CA LYS A 23 1.25 18.94 -3.63
C LYS A 23 0.83 18.29 -2.31
N ASP A 24 0.07 17.21 -2.37
CA ASP A 24 -0.42 16.50 -1.18
C ASP A 24 0.73 15.79 -0.45
N ILE A 25 1.62 15.15 -1.22
CA ILE A 25 2.82 14.48 -0.71
C ILE A 25 3.73 15.46 0.03
N ALA A 26 4.11 16.55 -0.62
CA ALA A 26 4.99 17.57 -0.06
C ALA A 26 4.36 18.19 1.19
N THR A 27 3.07 18.51 1.14
CA THR A 27 2.34 19.10 2.27
C THR A 27 2.39 18.18 3.49
N LYS A 28 2.14 16.87 3.34
CA LYS A 28 2.20 15.92 4.46
C LYS A 28 3.60 15.73 5.05
N ILE A 29 4.64 15.76 4.23
CA ILE A 29 6.01 15.64 4.74
C ILE A 29 6.46 16.94 5.42
N THR A 30 6.10 18.10 4.87
CA THR A 30 6.41 19.40 5.48
C THR A 30 5.69 19.60 6.82
N THR A 31 4.50 19.03 7.03
CA THR A 31 3.84 19.06 8.36
C THR A 31 4.61 18.31 9.45
N MET A 32 5.55 17.44 9.09
CA MET A 32 6.46 16.76 10.01
C MET A 32 7.80 17.48 10.16
N HIS A 33 7.89 18.73 9.70
CA HIS A 33 9.09 19.56 9.72
C HIS A 33 10.29 18.94 9.00
N LEU A 34 10.04 18.25 7.88
CA LEU A 34 11.06 17.71 6.99
C LEU A 34 11.15 18.52 5.70
N ASP A 35 12.36 18.64 5.16
CA ASP A 35 12.59 19.17 3.82
C ASP A 35 12.39 18.05 2.80
N ILE A 36 11.69 18.34 1.70
CA ILE A 36 11.45 17.38 0.62
C ILE A 36 11.66 18.02 -0.76
N ARG A 37 12.33 17.28 -1.65
CA ARG A 37 12.54 17.67 -3.05
C ARG A 37 12.36 16.48 -3.98
N PHE A 38 11.76 16.71 -5.15
CA PHE A 38 11.81 15.73 -6.23
C PHE A 38 12.94 16.07 -7.21
N ASN A 39 13.95 15.21 -7.29
CA ASN A 39 15.06 15.35 -8.22
C ASN A 39 14.72 14.68 -9.55
N PHE A 40 14.39 15.48 -10.56
CA PHE A 40 13.97 14.95 -11.87
C PHE A 40 15.10 14.27 -12.65
N GLN A 41 16.35 14.68 -12.46
CA GLN A 41 17.49 14.09 -13.16
C GLN A 41 17.80 12.69 -12.61
N LEU A 42 17.85 12.58 -11.28
CA LEU A 42 18.09 11.32 -10.59
C LEU A 42 16.83 10.45 -10.44
N LYS A 43 15.65 11.00 -10.79
CA LYS A 43 14.33 10.34 -10.65
C LYS A 43 14.10 9.82 -9.22
N CYS A 44 14.50 10.59 -8.21
CA CYS A 44 14.35 10.23 -6.81
C CYS A 44 13.72 11.37 -6.00
N VAL A 45 13.03 11.01 -4.93
CA VAL A 45 12.58 11.96 -3.90
C VAL A 45 13.64 12.00 -2.80
N GLU A 46 14.08 13.20 -2.48
CA GLU A 46 15.08 13.49 -1.47
C GLU A 46 14.37 14.05 -0.24
N ILE A 47 14.66 13.50 0.94
CA ILE A 47 14.07 13.94 2.21
C ILE A 47 15.20 14.18 3.20
N ARG A 48 15.11 15.29 3.95
CA ARG A 48 16.15 15.71 4.89
C ARG A 48 15.53 16.23 6.19
N THR A 49 16.14 15.88 7.33
CA THR A 49 15.82 16.51 8.62
C THR A 49 16.42 17.91 8.69
N ASN A 50 15.77 18.83 9.39
CA ASN A 50 16.29 20.17 9.68
C ASN A 50 16.19 20.47 11.18
N ASP A 51 16.60 21.66 11.60
CA ASP A 51 16.60 22.06 13.02
C ASP A 51 15.20 22.10 13.66
N LYS A 52 14.14 22.07 12.86
CA LYS A 52 12.74 22.05 13.31
C LYS A 52 12.17 20.63 13.37
N THR A 53 12.89 19.61 12.91
CA THR A 53 12.40 18.23 12.96
C THR A 53 12.37 17.73 14.40
N GLU A 54 11.17 17.47 14.92
CA GLU A 54 10.96 17.05 16.32
C GLU A 54 11.20 15.55 16.51
N ASP A 55 10.62 14.71 15.63
CA ASP A 55 10.75 13.25 15.69
C ASP A 55 11.68 12.73 14.58
N PRO A 56 12.89 12.23 14.91
CA PRO A 56 13.80 11.62 13.94
C PRO A 56 13.20 10.46 13.16
N LYS A 57 12.23 9.73 13.73
CA LYS A 57 11.59 8.59 13.05
C LYS A 57 10.70 9.04 11.89
N SER A 58 10.33 10.32 11.84
CA SER A 58 9.53 10.91 10.75
C SER A 58 10.18 10.71 9.39
N ILE A 59 11.52 10.69 9.31
CA ILE A 59 12.23 10.48 8.04
C ILE A 59 12.01 9.05 7.50
N GLU A 60 12.03 8.04 8.37
CA GLU A 60 11.80 6.64 7.97
C GLU A 60 10.32 6.40 7.64
N ARG A 61 9.38 6.98 8.40
CA ARG A 61 7.95 6.96 8.04
C ARG A 61 7.71 7.63 6.68
N SER A 62 8.37 8.77 6.43
CA SER A 62 8.29 9.48 5.14
C SER A 62 8.87 8.66 3.99
N LYS A 63 9.96 7.91 4.23
CA LYS A 63 10.50 6.95 3.27
C LYS A 63 9.46 5.90 2.87
N GLN A 64 8.88 5.23 3.86
CA GLN A 64 7.84 4.20 3.65
C GLN A 64 6.62 4.77 2.92
N TYR A 65 6.23 6.00 3.22
CA TYR A 65 5.16 6.70 2.53
C TYR A 65 5.45 6.93 1.04
N ILE A 66 6.66 7.38 0.68
CA ILE A 66 7.05 7.52 -0.73
C ILE A 66 7.15 6.16 -1.43
N GLU A 67 7.70 5.14 -0.75
CA GLU A 67 7.77 3.78 -1.26
C GLU A 67 6.38 3.19 -1.53
N ALA A 68 5.40 3.47 -0.66
CA ALA A 68 4.00 3.09 -0.87
C ALA A 68 3.41 3.68 -2.15
N ILE A 69 3.64 4.96 -2.40
CA ILE A 69 3.16 5.65 -3.60
C ILE A 69 3.83 5.07 -4.87
N ASN A 70 5.11 4.71 -4.74
CA ASN A 70 5.85 4.03 -5.79
C ASN A 70 5.29 2.62 -6.06
N GLN A 71 4.80 1.92 -5.04
CA GLN A 71 4.11 0.63 -5.19
C GLN A 71 2.70 0.75 -5.79
N GLY A 72 2.11 1.94 -5.84
CA GLY A 72 0.83 2.17 -6.50
C GLY A 72 -0.24 2.80 -5.61
N PHE A 73 0.00 2.91 -4.30
CA PHE A 73 -0.95 3.53 -3.37
C PHE A 73 -1.15 5.01 -3.69
N MET A 74 -2.35 5.51 -3.40
CA MET A 74 -2.62 6.94 -3.48
C MET A 74 -2.07 7.63 -2.23
N ALA A 75 -1.57 8.87 -2.38
CA ALA A 75 -1.14 9.71 -1.27
C ALA A 75 -2.10 9.74 -0.06
N PRO A 76 -3.43 9.95 -0.23
CA PRO A 76 -4.35 9.94 0.92
C PRO A 76 -4.41 8.59 1.64
N ASP A 77 -4.34 7.47 0.91
CA ASP A 77 -4.38 6.13 1.51
C ASP A 77 -3.08 5.80 2.25
N ALA A 78 -1.95 6.15 1.65
CA ALA A 78 -0.63 5.90 2.23
C ALA A 78 -0.33 6.80 3.45
N ALA A 79 -1.07 7.91 3.64
CA ALA A 79 -0.87 8.83 4.76
C ALA A 79 -1.06 8.17 6.14
N ALA A 80 -1.75 7.03 6.21
CA ALA A 80 -1.85 6.22 7.42
C ALA A 80 -0.45 5.79 7.95
N LEU A 81 0.52 5.53 7.07
CA LEU A 81 1.90 5.20 7.44
C LEU A 81 2.63 6.32 8.18
N LEU A 82 2.20 7.57 7.96
CA LEU A 82 2.77 8.73 8.67
C LEU A 82 2.16 8.89 10.06
N SER A 83 0.93 8.39 10.26
CA SER A 83 0.12 8.67 11.45
C SER A 83 0.10 7.53 12.46
N PHE A 84 0.29 6.29 12.02
CA PHE A 84 0.14 5.08 12.84
C PHE A 84 1.37 4.17 12.70
N ASP A 85 2.00 3.84 13.83
CA ASP A 85 3.21 3.02 13.89
C ASP A 85 2.99 1.53 13.59
N ASP A 86 1.76 1.05 13.78
CA ASP A 86 1.38 -0.34 13.55
C ASP A 86 0.88 -0.60 12.12
N VAL A 87 0.72 0.45 11.31
CA VAL A 87 0.35 0.32 9.90
C VAL A 87 1.59 0.03 9.08
N PHE A 88 1.51 -0.99 8.24
CA PHE A 88 2.60 -1.39 7.34
C PHE A 88 2.04 -1.87 6.00
N ILE A 89 2.95 -2.15 5.07
CA ILE A 89 2.63 -2.74 3.77
C ILE A 89 3.19 -4.14 3.71
N GLU A 90 2.33 -5.11 3.44
CA GLU A 90 2.73 -6.46 3.08
C GLU A 90 2.56 -6.67 1.58
N SER A 91 3.58 -7.23 0.92
CA SER A 91 3.51 -7.54 -0.51
C SER A 91 3.73 -9.02 -0.76
N PHE A 92 3.00 -9.59 -1.71
CA PHE A 92 3.17 -10.98 -2.14
C PHE A 92 2.71 -11.15 -3.60
N GLU A 93 3.08 -12.27 -4.21
CA GLU A 93 2.61 -12.65 -5.54
C GLU A 93 1.65 -13.85 -5.43
N PRO A 94 0.66 -13.99 -6.34
CA PRO A 94 -0.21 -15.18 -6.34
C PRO A 94 0.55 -16.51 -6.49
N GLY A 95 1.75 -16.47 -7.09
CA GLY A 95 2.64 -17.62 -7.18
C GLY A 95 3.10 -18.15 -5.81
N ASP A 96 3.19 -17.30 -4.79
CA ASP A 96 3.52 -17.68 -3.41
C ASP A 96 2.40 -18.51 -2.75
N VAL A 97 1.17 -18.36 -3.25
CA VAL A 97 -0.02 -19.08 -2.76
C VAL A 97 -0.24 -20.37 -3.54
N LYS A 98 -0.04 -20.32 -4.86
CA LYS A 98 -0.22 -21.49 -5.73
C LYS A 98 0.80 -21.47 -6.87
N ILE A 99 1.82 -22.32 -6.73
CA ILE A 99 2.97 -22.44 -7.64
C ILE A 99 2.55 -22.75 -9.10
N SER A 100 1.41 -23.41 -9.30
CA SER A 100 0.92 -23.78 -10.63
C SER A 100 0.28 -22.62 -11.41
N LEU A 101 0.21 -21.41 -10.84
CA LEU A 101 -0.39 -20.26 -11.52
C LEU A 101 0.60 -19.66 -12.52
N LYS A 102 0.44 -20.03 -13.80
CA LYS A 102 1.18 -19.47 -14.93
C LYS A 102 0.22 -19.07 -16.05
N GLY A 103 0.65 -18.12 -16.88
CA GLY A 103 -0.13 -17.61 -18.03
C GLY A 103 -1.56 -17.21 -17.66
N ASP A 104 -2.52 -17.67 -18.45
CA ASP A 104 -3.95 -17.35 -18.33
C ASP A 104 -4.55 -17.68 -16.96
N SER A 105 -4.00 -18.67 -16.24
CA SER A 105 -4.49 -19.01 -14.90
C SER A 105 -4.16 -17.92 -13.87
N LEU A 106 -3.01 -17.27 -14.01
CA LEU A 106 -2.60 -16.14 -13.17
C LEU A 106 -3.45 -14.91 -13.46
N GLU A 107 -3.66 -14.58 -14.73
CA GLU A 107 -4.48 -13.43 -15.13
C GLU A 107 -5.94 -13.60 -14.69
N ARG A 108 -6.49 -14.82 -14.79
CA ARG A 108 -7.81 -15.12 -14.24
C ARG A 108 -7.86 -14.97 -12.73
N ALA A 109 -6.84 -15.42 -12.00
CA ALA A 109 -6.79 -15.24 -10.55
C ALA A 109 -6.76 -13.74 -10.17
N LEU A 110 -5.94 -12.94 -10.82
CA LEU A 110 -5.89 -11.49 -10.63
C LEU A 110 -7.24 -10.83 -10.99
N GLY A 111 -7.88 -11.28 -12.07
CA GLY A 111 -9.22 -10.84 -12.47
C GLY A 111 -10.30 -11.12 -11.42
N ARG A 112 -10.20 -12.25 -10.69
CA ARG A 112 -11.12 -12.57 -9.58
C ARG A 112 -10.90 -11.66 -8.38
N ILE A 113 -9.66 -11.33 -8.07
CA ILE A 113 -9.31 -10.45 -6.93
C ILE A 113 -9.78 -9.03 -7.22
N ALA A 114 -9.53 -8.51 -8.42
CA ALA A 114 -10.04 -7.20 -8.83
C ALA A 114 -11.58 -7.22 -8.86
N GLY A 115 -12.16 -8.23 -9.50
CA GLY A 115 -13.59 -8.28 -9.81
C GLY A 115 -14.01 -7.23 -10.83
N GLN A 116 -15.27 -7.29 -11.26
CA GLN A 116 -15.80 -6.33 -12.23
C GLN A 116 -15.73 -4.89 -11.67
N GLY A 117 -14.95 -4.02 -12.32
CA GLY A 117 -14.78 -2.63 -11.90
C GLY A 117 -14.14 -2.47 -10.51
N GLY A 118 -13.40 -3.46 -10.00
CA GLY A 118 -12.79 -3.38 -8.67
C GLY A 118 -13.71 -3.74 -7.51
N LYS A 119 -14.95 -4.20 -7.77
CA LYS A 119 -15.96 -4.44 -6.71
C LYS A 119 -15.48 -5.41 -5.63
N VAL A 120 -14.82 -6.52 -6.01
CA VAL A 120 -14.36 -7.53 -5.06
C VAL A 120 -13.24 -6.96 -4.19
N LYS A 121 -12.23 -6.33 -4.81
CA LYS A 121 -11.16 -5.62 -4.12
C LYS A 121 -11.70 -4.61 -3.11
N ASN A 122 -12.59 -3.71 -3.55
CA ASN A 122 -13.16 -2.67 -2.69
C ASN A 122 -13.98 -3.25 -1.53
N THR A 123 -14.64 -4.38 -1.76
CA THR A 123 -15.40 -5.08 -0.71
C THR A 123 -14.47 -5.63 0.36
N ILE A 124 -13.34 -6.24 -0.03
CA ILE A 124 -12.32 -6.72 0.91
C ILE A 124 -11.72 -5.54 1.67
N GLU A 125 -11.28 -4.48 0.97
CA GLU A 125 -10.71 -3.27 1.56
C GLU A 125 -11.62 -2.68 2.66
N ASN A 126 -12.91 -2.54 2.38
CA ASN A 126 -13.87 -1.99 3.33
C ASN A 126 -14.13 -2.91 4.52
N ALA A 127 -14.21 -4.23 4.27
CA ALA A 127 -14.48 -5.20 5.33
C ALA A 127 -13.28 -5.38 6.27
N THR A 128 -12.06 -5.28 5.76
CA THR A 128 -10.83 -5.45 6.55
C THR A 128 -10.18 -4.13 6.97
N LYS A 129 -10.74 -2.97 6.58
CA LYS A 129 -10.14 -1.64 6.81
C LYS A 129 -8.69 -1.57 6.29
N THR A 130 -8.46 -2.12 5.10
CA THR A 130 -7.15 -2.12 4.43
C THR A 130 -7.23 -1.40 3.09
N ARG A 131 -6.07 -1.13 2.49
CA ARG A 131 -5.95 -0.70 1.10
C ARG A 131 -5.16 -1.71 0.31
N ILE A 132 -5.64 -2.06 -0.88
CA ILE A 132 -5.08 -3.12 -1.73
C ILE A 132 -4.72 -2.51 -3.08
N VAL A 133 -3.46 -2.73 -3.47
CA VAL A 133 -2.95 -2.37 -4.79
C VAL A 133 -2.52 -3.64 -5.51
N ILE A 134 -2.96 -3.77 -6.75
CA ILE A 134 -2.56 -4.86 -7.65
C ILE A 134 -1.76 -4.21 -8.78
N MET A 135 -0.47 -4.52 -8.86
CA MET A 135 0.45 -3.96 -9.86
C MET A 135 1.18 -5.08 -10.59
N GLY A 136 0.73 -5.38 -11.81
CA GLY A 136 1.20 -6.53 -12.56
C GLY A 136 0.89 -7.82 -11.79
N LYS A 137 1.92 -8.52 -11.32
CA LYS A 137 1.79 -9.77 -10.56
C LYS A 137 1.88 -9.57 -9.05
N LYS A 138 2.24 -8.36 -8.60
CA LYS A 138 2.45 -8.05 -7.18
C LYS A 138 1.17 -7.49 -6.57
N ILE A 139 0.79 -8.05 -5.42
CA ILE A 139 -0.33 -7.58 -4.61
C ILE A 139 0.27 -6.97 -3.34
N SER A 140 -0.04 -5.71 -3.08
CA SER A 140 0.37 -5.00 -1.87
C SER A 140 -0.87 -4.66 -1.04
N VAL A 141 -0.80 -4.94 0.26
CA VAL A 141 -1.87 -4.67 1.23
C VAL A 141 -1.33 -3.76 2.32
N LEU A 142 -2.00 -2.63 2.54
CA LEU A 142 -1.69 -1.65 3.58
C LEU A 142 -2.71 -1.77 4.71
N GLY A 143 -2.24 -1.86 5.96
CA GLY A 143 -3.08 -1.87 7.15
C GLY A 143 -2.32 -2.32 8.41
N THR A 144 -3.06 -2.56 9.49
CA THR A 144 -2.53 -3.15 10.73
C THR A 144 -2.34 -4.66 10.59
N PRO A 145 -1.53 -5.34 11.44
CA PRO A 145 -1.18 -6.75 11.26
C PRO A 145 -2.38 -7.69 11.20
N GLN A 146 -3.38 -7.46 12.04
CA GLN A 146 -4.59 -8.29 12.07
C GLN A 146 -5.43 -8.09 10.80
N CYS A 147 -5.62 -6.83 10.39
CA CYS A 147 -6.38 -6.47 9.19
C CYS A 147 -5.72 -6.99 7.91
N VAL A 148 -4.39 -6.85 7.79
CA VAL A 148 -3.60 -7.36 6.66
C VAL A 148 -3.71 -8.89 6.59
N LYS A 149 -3.62 -9.59 7.73
CA LYS A 149 -3.79 -11.06 7.77
C LYS A 149 -5.18 -11.49 7.28
N CYS A 150 -6.24 -10.80 7.70
CA CYS A 150 -7.60 -11.07 7.24
C CYS A 150 -7.74 -10.81 5.72
N ALA A 151 -7.23 -9.68 5.23
CA ALA A 151 -7.28 -9.34 3.81
C ALA A 151 -6.51 -10.35 2.96
N ARG A 152 -5.29 -10.72 3.39
CA ARG A 152 -4.48 -11.75 2.72
C ARG A 152 -5.19 -13.08 2.68
N GLY A 153 -5.81 -13.51 3.79
CA GLY A 153 -6.62 -14.74 3.81
C GLY A 153 -7.73 -14.74 2.76
N ALA A 154 -8.48 -13.64 2.67
CA ALA A 154 -9.53 -13.48 1.65
C ALA A 154 -8.98 -13.49 0.21
N ILE A 155 -7.84 -12.84 -0.02
CA ILE A 155 -7.17 -12.84 -1.33
C ILE A 155 -6.68 -14.25 -1.68
N CYS A 156 -6.08 -14.98 -0.73
CA CYS A 156 -5.65 -16.37 -0.92
C CYS A 156 -6.83 -17.29 -1.27
N ASP A 157 -7.97 -17.15 -0.58
CA ASP A 157 -9.18 -17.93 -0.86
C ASP A 157 -9.65 -17.71 -2.31
N LEU A 158 -9.62 -16.47 -2.82
CA LEU A 158 -9.95 -16.14 -4.21
C LEU A 158 -8.96 -16.75 -5.21
N ILE A 159 -7.66 -16.69 -4.90
CA ILE A 159 -6.59 -17.29 -5.71
C ILE A 159 -6.77 -18.81 -5.81
N LEU A 160 -7.16 -19.45 -4.71
CA LEU A 160 -7.37 -20.90 -4.62
C LEU A 160 -8.65 -21.38 -5.30
N GLY A 161 -9.57 -20.46 -5.61
CA GLY A 161 -10.75 -20.77 -6.40
C GLY A 161 -12.08 -20.55 -5.68
N SER A 162 -12.08 -20.00 -4.47
CA SER A 162 -13.31 -19.73 -3.71
C SER A 162 -14.19 -18.66 -4.35
N ASP A 163 -15.50 -18.85 -4.29
CA ASP A 163 -16.48 -17.89 -4.77
C ASP A 163 -16.42 -16.59 -3.95
N ALA A 164 -16.52 -15.44 -4.63
CA ALA A 164 -16.48 -14.13 -3.97
C ALA A 164 -17.59 -13.98 -2.89
N SER A 165 -18.77 -14.55 -3.12
CA SER A 165 -19.87 -14.54 -2.14
C SER A 165 -19.50 -15.28 -0.84
N LYS A 166 -18.77 -16.39 -0.92
CA LYS A 166 -18.31 -17.14 0.26
C LYS A 166 -17.26 -16.35 1.05
N VAL A 167 -16.32 -15.73 0.33
CA VAL A 167 -15.31 -14.86 0.93
C VAL A 167 -15.98 -13.68 1.64
N TYR A 168 -16.99 -13.07 1.01
CA TYR A 168 -17.75 -11.97 1.60
C TYR A 168 -18.47 -12.36 2.90
N MET A 169 -19.20 -13.50 2.90
CA MET A 169 -19.88 -14.00 4.10
C MET A 169 -18.89 -14.24 5.26
N ARG A 170 -17.71 -14.79 4.95
CA ARG A 170 -16.65 -14.99 5.95
C ARG A 170 -16.14 -13.66 6.52
N LEU A 171 -15.97 -12.65 5.67
CA LEU A 171 -15.52 -11.33 6.09
C LEU A 171 -16.55 -10.59 6.96
N GLN A 172 -17.85 -10.73 6.68
CA GLN A 172 -18.90 -10.18 7.55
C GLN A 172 -18.82 -10.75 8.96
N GLY A 173 -18.73 -12.08 9.10
CA GLY A 173 -18.64 -12.72 10.42
C GLY A 173 -17.35 -12.40 11.19
N ILE A 174 -16.32 -11.89 10.50
CA ILE A 174 -15.08 -11.40 11.12
C ILE A 174 -15.25 -9.93 11.55
N ASN A 175 -15.89 -9.09 10.73
CA ASN A 175 -16.12 -7.68 11.05
C ASN A 175 -16.97 -7.51 12.32
N ASP A 176 -17.96 -8.39 12.53
CA ASP A 176 -18.77 -8.42 13.76
C ASP A 176 -17.93 -8.69 15.03
N ARG A 177 -16.76 -9.32 14.90
CA ARG A 177 -15.83 -9.60 16.02
C ARG A 177 -14.87 -8.46 16.30
N PHE A 178 -14.61 -7.60 15.31
CA PHE A 178 -13.76 -6.41 15.45
C PHE A 178 -14.52 -5.17 15.94
N GLN A 179 -15.86 -5.21 15.92
CA GLN A 179 -16.73 -4.14 16.42
C GLN A 179 -17.24 -4.37 17.85
N LYS A 180 -16.89 -5.49 18.48
CA LYS A 180 -17.06 -5.74 19.93
C LYS A 180 -15.75 -5.51 20.66
#